data_AF-A0A238ZT05-F1
#
_entry.id   AF-A0A238ZT05-F1
#
_cell.length_a   1.000
_cell.length_b   1.000
_cell.length_c   1.000
_cell.angle_alpha   90.00
_cell.angle_beta   90.00
_cell.angle_gamma   90.00
#
_symmetry.space_group_name_H-M   'P 1'
#
loop_
_entity.id
_entity.type
_entity.pdbx_description
1 polymer ?
#
loop_
_entity_poly.entity_id
_entity_poly.type
_entity_poly.pdbx_seq_one_letter_code
_entity_poly.pdbx_strand_id
1 'polypeptide(L)'
;MNDLYGYAKGDEVLLYLAQCLSECVDPTRDFVGHIGGDDFLLVLSSEQWRKQLSRLFETFQNQCRRFYREEDLNAGCFVSHDRHGTRQEFALLSISIGIVQVTPQYAADLDASQLAALASEAKHHAKAIPGYSFHLIDAQKISA
;
A
#
# COMPACT_ATOMS: atom_id res chain seq x y z
N MET A 1 -11.29 -7.64 -8.07
CA MET A 1 -10.41 -7.64 -9.25
C MET A 1 -10.32 -9.05 -9.83
N ASN A 2 -9.85 -10.05 -9.08
CA ASN A 2 -9.75 -11.44 -9.54
C ASN A 2 -11.07 -12.02 -10.10
N ASP A 3 -12.22 -11.68 -9.52
CA ASP A 3 -13.51 -12.23 -9.95
C ASP A 3 -14.01 -11.66 -11.29
N LEU A 4 -13.70 -10.40 -11.60
CA LEU A 4 -14.15 -9.73 -12.83
C LEU A 4 -13.08 -9.74 -13.94
N TYR A 5 -11.82 -9.68 -13.54
CA TYR A 5 -10.67 -9.48 -14.41
C TYR A 5 -9.76 -10.71 -14.48
N GLY A 6 -10.01 -11.73 -13.66
CA GLY A 6 -9.23 -12.97 -13.61
C GLY A 6 -8.05 -12.90 -12.64
N TYR A 7 -7.68 -14.04 -12.07
CA TYR A 7 -6.55 -14.18 -11.13
C TYR A 7 -5.21 -13.74 -11.75
N ALA A 8 -5.00 -13.99 -13.05
CA ALA A 8 -3.79 -13.57 -13.75
C ALA A 8 -3.58 -12.04 -13.72
N LYS A 9 -4.65 -11.25 -13.83
CA LYS A 9 -4.57 -9.78 -13.68
C LYS A 9 -4.27 -9.36 -12.23
N GLY A 10 -4.74 -10.16 -11.26
CA GLY A 10 -4.36 -10.09 -9.85
C GLY A 10 -2.85 -10.08 -9.65
N ASP A 11 -2.22 -11.14 -10.16
CA ASP A 11 -0.78 -11.35 -10.03
C ASP A 11 0.03 -10.29 -10.79
N GLU A 12 -0.42 -9.89 -11.98
CA GLU A 12 0.21 -8.80 -12.74
C GLU A 12 0.25 -7.48 -11.96
N VAL A 13 -0.83 -7.14 -11.26
CA VAL A 13 -0.87 -5.93 -10.41
C VAL A 13 0.10 -6.04 -9.25
N LEU A 14 0.20 -7.21 -8.60
CA LEU A 14 1.12 -7.43 -7.49
C LEU A 14 2.59 -7.36 -7.93
N LEU A 15 2.92 -7.99 -9.05
CA LEU A 15 4.26 -7.89 -9.66
C LEU A 15 4.59 -6.44 -10.02
N TYR A 16 3.61 -5.71 -10.54
CA TYR A 16 3.79 -4.31 -10.87
C TYR A 16 3.98 -3.43 -9.64
N LEU A 17 3.22 -3.67 -8.56
CA LEU A 17 3.44 -3.00 -7.28
C LEU A 17 4.87 -3.24 -6.78
N ALA A 18 5.34 -4.49 -6.80
CA ALA A 18 6.71 -4.82 -6.40
C ALA A 18 7.76 -4.07 -7.23
N GLN A 19 7.54 -3.92 -8.53
CA GLN A 19 8.39 -3.10 -9.40
C GLN A 19 8.36 -1.61 -9.00
N CYS A 20 7.18 -1.01 -8.82
CA CYS A 20 7.06 0.38 -8.40
C CYS A 20 7.75 0.66 -7.07
N LEU A 21 7.61 -0.26 -6.11
CA LEU A 21 8.28 -0.16 -4.81
C LEU A 21 9.80 -0.19 -4.98
N SER A 22 10.31 -1.12 -5.78
CA SER A 22 11.75 -1.24 -6.07
C SER A 22 12.34 0.00 -6.75
N GLU A 23 11.57 0.67 -7.62
CA GLU A 23 11.97 1.90 -8.29
C GLU A 23 11.86 3.15 -7.40
N CYS A 24 11.05 3.11 -6.33
CA CYS A 24 10.87 4.22 -5.40
C CYS A 24 11.92 4.26 -4.28
N VAL A 25 12.58 3.15 -4.00
CA VAL A 25 13.57 3.02 -2.94
C VAL A 25 15.00 3.15 -3.47
N ASP A 26 15.92 3.55 -2.59
CA ASP A 26 17.34 3.47 -2.88
C ASP A 26 17.91 2.14 -2.38
N PRO A 27 18.28 1.20 -3.27
CA PRO A 27 18.70 -0.15 -2.86
C PRO A 27 20.00 -0.18 -2.05
N THR A 28 20.73 0.94 -1.94
CA THR A 28 21.96 1.01 -1.14
C THR A 28 21.70 1.30 0.34
N ARG A 29 20.50 1.76 0.71
CA ARG A 29 20.15 2.23 2.06
C ARG A 29 18.73 1.92 2.52
N ASP A 30 17.84 1.60 1.58
CA ASP A 30 16.45 1.26 1.83
C ASP A 30 16.24 -0.23 1.59
N PHE A 31 15.17 -0.77 2.17
CA PHE A 31 14.80 -2.17 2.03
C PHE A 31 13.35 -2.29 1.59
N VAL A 32 13.08 -3.26 0.70
CA VAL A 32 11.74 -3.69 0.30
C VAL A 32 11.63 -5.18 0.51
N GLY A 33 10.61 -5.61 1.25
CA GLY A 33 10.29 -7.01 1.49
C GLY A 33 8.84 -7.32 1.12
N HIS A 34 8.59 -8.55 0.70
CA HIS A 34 7.24 -9.08 0.51
C HIS A 34 6.89 -9.98 1.70
N ILE A 35 5.83 -9.63 2.44
CA ILE A 35 5.38 -10.39 3.61
C ILE A 35 4.53 -11.59 3.15
N GLY A 36 3.66 -11.36 2.16
CA GLY A 36 2.78 -12.38 1.59
C GLY A 36 1.48 -11.78 1.08
N GLY A 37 0.84 -12.43 0.11
CA GLY A 37 -0.37 -11.89 -0.54
C GLY A 37 -0.10 -10.52 -1.17
N ASP A 38 -0.90 -9.53 -0.78
CA ASP A 38 -0.79 -8.12 -1.19
C ASP A 38 0.05 -7.24 -0.25
N ASP A 39 0.68 -7.83 0.78
CA ASP A 39 1.38 -7.10 1.83
C ASP A 39 2.89 -6.98 1.59
N PHE A 40 3.38 -5.75 1.59
CA PHE A 40 4.79 -5.37 1.44
C PHE A 40 5.29 -4.58 2.65
N LEU A 41 6.60 -4.70 2.93
CA LEU A 41 7.32 -3.95 3.95
C LEU A 41 8.35 -3.05 3.30
N LEU A 42 8.45 -1.81 3.77
CA LEU A 42 9.49 -0.87 3.37
C LEU A 42 10.21 -0.36 4.61
N VAL A 43 11.54 -0.32 4.54
CA VAL A 43 12.37 0.41 5.50
C VAL A 43 13.08 1.51 4.74
N LEU A 44 12.77 2.76 5.08
CA LEU A 44 13.28 3.94 4.40
C LEU A 44 14.18 4.71 5.34
N SER A 45 15.41 5.00 4.90
CA SER A 45 16.39 5.79 5.65
C SER A 45 16.34 7.28 5.27
N SER A 46 15.50 7.65 4.31
CA SER A 46 15.41 8.99 3.74
C SER A 46 14.41 9.88 4.48
N GLU A 47 14.84 11.09 4.85
CA GLU A 47 13.95 12.17 5.34
C GLU A 47 12.90 12.60 4.28
N GLN A 48 13.10 12.22 3.02
CA GLN A 48 12.20 12.55 1.90
C GLN A 48 11.17 11.46 1.61
N TRP A 49 10.90 10.54 2.56
CA TRP A 49 9.94 9.45 2.41
C TRP A 49 8.57 9.91 1.88
N ARG A 50 8.09 11.09 2.30
CA ARG A 50 6.81 11.66 1.81
C ARG A 50 6.78 11.85 0.30
N LYS A 51 7.89 12.32 -0.27
CA LYS A 51 8.02 12.50 -1.73
C LYS A 51 8.12 11.16 -2.44
N GLN A 52 8.84 10.19 -1.86
CA GLN A 52 8.93 8.82 -2.39
C GLN A 52 7.54 8.17 -2.45
N LEU A 53 6.75 8.27 -1.38
CA LEU A 53 5.39 7.72 -1.35
C LEU A 53 4.43 8.44 -2.29
N SER A 54 4.54 9.77 -2.42
CA SER A 54 3.72 10.53 -3.38
C SER A 54 4.00 10.05 -4.82
N ARG A 55 5.28 9.88 -5.16
CA ARG A 55 5.69 9.34 -6.47
C ARG A 55 5.24 7.89 -6.68
N LEU A 56 5.27 7.07 -5.63
CA LEU A 56 4.75 5.70 -5.67
C LEU A 56 3.25 5.69 -6.01
N PHE A 57 2.46 6.51 -5.32
CA PHE A 57 1.02 6.62 -5.58
C PHE A 57 0.74 7.09 -7.01
N GLU A 58 1.39 8.15 -7.47
CA GLU A 58 1.21 8.66 -8.84
C GLU A 58 1.60 7.61 -9.89
N THR A 59 2.76 6.97 -9.73
CA THR A 59 3.25 5.94 -10.67
C THR A 59 2.29 4.77 -10.73
N PHE A 60 1.93 4.22 -9.57
CA PHE A 60 1.05 3.06 -9.49
C PHE A 60 -0.34 3.37 -10.01
N GLN A 61 -0.93 4.51 -9.58
CA GLN A 61 -2.27 4.92 -10.02
C GLN A 61 -2.36 5.08 -11.53
N ASN A 62 -1.40 5.79 -12.14
CA ASN A 62 -1.39 6.03 -13.59
C ASN A 62 -1.29 4.73 -14.39
N GLN A 63 -0.47 3.81 -13.91
CA GLN A 63 -0.16 2.58 -14.63
C GLN A 63 -1.22 1.52 -14.40
N CYS A 64 -1.91 1.54 -13.25
CA CYS A 64 -3.03 0.65 -13.00
C CYS A 64 -4.24 0.95 -13.91
N ARG A 65 -4.33 2.15 -14.51
CA ARG A 65 -5.42 2.51 -15.43
C ARG A 65 -5.54 1.53 -16.59
N ARG A 66 -4.41 0.99 -17.09
CA ARG A 66 -4.39 0.02 -18.21
C ARG A 66 -5.07 -1.32 -17.91
N PHE A 67 -5.29 -1.65 -16.64
CA PHE A 67 -5.95 -2.91 -16.26
C PHE A 67 -7.48 -2.83 -16.36
N TYR A 68 -8.03 -1.61 -16.43
CA TYR A 68 -9.45 -1.32 -16.42
C TYR A 68 -9.99 -0.97 -17.80
N ARG A 69 -11.30 -1.21 -17.98
CA ARG A 69 -12.06 -0.65 -19.10
C ARG A 69 -12.23 0.86 -18.90
N GLU A 70 -12.32 1.61 -19.99
CA GLU A 70 -12.54 3.07 -19.91
C GLU A 70 -13.83 3.43 -19.15
N GLU A 71 -14.89 2.64 -19.31
CA GLU A 71 -16.16 2.82 -18.60
C GLU A 71 -15.98 2.75 -17.08
N ASP A 72 -15.23 1.77 -16.58
CA ASP A 72 -14.95 1.60 -15.15
C ASP A 72 -14.05 2.73 -14.61
N LEU A 73 -13.09 3.19 -15.42
CA LEU A 73 -12.24 4.34 -15.07
C LEU A 73 -13.05 5.63 -14.93
N ASN A 74 -13.98 5.86 -15.87
CA ASN A 74 -14.84 7.04 -15.86
C ASN A 74 -15.86 6.99 -14.71
N ALA A 75 -16.34 5.79 -14.36
CA ALA A 75 -17.23 5.58 -13.23
C ALA A 75 -16.51 5.63 -11.86
N GLY A 76 -15.19 5.43 -11.82
CA GLY A 76 -14.42 5.34 -10.57
C GLY A 76 -14.64 4.02 -9.79
N CYS A 77 -15.34 3.07 -10.40
CA CYS A 77 -15.64 1.75 -9.84
C CYS A 77 -15.90 0.75 -10.98
N PHE A 78 -15.75 -0.53 -10.71
CA PHE A 78 -16.18 -1.60 -11.60
C PHE A 78 -17.34 -2.39 -10.98
N VAL A 79 -18.19 -2.95 -11.84
CA VAL A 79 -19.39 -3.69 -11.43
C VAL A 79 -19.16 -5.19 -11.62
N SER A 80 -19.44 -5.98 -10.60
CA SER A 80 -19.49 -7.45 -10.70
C SER A 80 -20.79 -7.99 -10.08
N HIS A 81 -21.12 -9.24 -10.36
CA HIS A 81 -22.24 -9.93 -9.72
C HIS A 81 -21.70 -10.95 -8.72
N ASP A 82 -22.33 -11.02 -7.55
CA ASP A 82 -22.02 -12.08 -6.59
C ASP A 82 -22.57 -13.44 -7.06
N ARG A 83 -22.32 -14.49 -6.26
CA ARG A 83 -22.80 -15.87 -6.54
C ARG A 83 -24.34 -16.00 -6.59
N HIS A 84 -25.08 -15.00 -6.14
CA HIS A 84 -26.55 -14.95 -6.15
C HIS A 84 -27.08 -14.06 -7.28
N GLY A 85 -26.21 -13.51 -8.14
CA GLY A 85 -26.58 -12.62 -9.24
C GLY A 85 -26.86 -11.19 -8.79
N THR A 86 -26.49 -10.80 -7.56
CA THR A 86 -26.67 -9.44 -7.06
C THR A 86 -25.58 -8.54 -7.60
N ARG A 87 -25.95 -7.42 -8.22
CA ARG A 87 -25.02 -6.40 -8.71
C ARG A 87 -24.31 -5.73 -7.53
N GLN A 88 -22.98 -5.74 -7.56
CA GLN A 88 -22.12 -5.08 -6.58
C GLN A 88 -21.14 -4.14 -7.29
N GLU A 89 -20.90 -3.00 -6.67
CA GLU A 89 -19.93 -2.00 -7.13
C GLU A 89 -18.67 -2.09 -6.28
N PHE A 90 -17.52 -2.11 -6.96
CA PHE A 90 -16.21 -2.22 -6.34
C PHE A 90 -15.36 -1.03 -6.74
N ALA A 91 -14.77 -0.36 -5.76
CA ALA A 91 -13.83 0.73 -6.02
C ALA A 91 -12.63 0.25 -6.84
N LEU A 92 -12.02 1.17 -7.59
CA LEU A 92 -10.74 0.92 -8.26
C LEU A 92 -9.63 0.64 -7.22
N LEU A 93 -8.57 -0.02 -7.66
CA LEU A 93 -7.43 -0.39 -6.83
C LEU A 93 -6.77 0.87 -6.24
N SER A 94 -6.39 0.74 -4.98
CA SER A 94 -5.65 1.74 -4.23
C SER A 94 -4.67 1.07 -3.29
N ILE A 95 -3.69 1.84 -2.81
CA ILE A 95 -2.69 1.40 -1.84
C ILE A 95 -2.95 2.13 -0.53
N SER A 96 -2.99 1.38 0.57
CA SER A 96 -2.97 1.93 1.93
C SER A 96 -1.63 1.64 2.60
N ILE A 97 -0.97 2.67 3.11
CA ILE A 97 0.37 2.55 3.71
C ILE A 97 0.34 2.93 5.20
N GLY A 98 0.68 1.98 6.06
CA GLY A 98 1.00 2.26 7.47
C GLY A 98 2.46 2.66 7.61
N ILE A 99 2.74 3.77 8.29
CA ILE A 99 4.08 4.31 8.47
C ILE A 99 4.37 4.45 9.96
N VAL A 100 5.50 3.89 10.40
CA VAL A 100 6.03 4.08 11.74
C VAL A 100 7.30 4.90 11.62
N GLN A 101 7.31 6.09 12.20
CA GLN A 101 8.51 6.92 12.27
C GLN A 101 9.29 6.55 13.53
N VAL A 102 10.54 6.11 13.34
CA VAL A 102 11.45 5.75 14.41
C VAL A 102 12.60 6.74 14.41
N THR A 103 12.80 7.44 15.53
CA THR A 103 13.96 8.31 15.73
C THR A 103 15.06 7.59 16.49
N PRO A 104 16.36 7.90 16.26
CA PRO A 104 17.48 7.19 16.89
C PRO A 104 17.40 7.09 18.42
N GLN A 105 16.81 8.09 19.08
CA GLN A 105 16.65 8.17 20.53
C GLN A 105 15.78 7.04 21.11
N TYR A 106 14.82 6.53 20.33
CA TYR A 106 13.88 5.48 20.76
C TYR A 106 14.11 4.15 20.04
N ALA A 107 15.05 4.12 19.08
CA ALA A 107 15.35 2.92 18.32
C ALA A 107 15.91 1.78 19.20
N ALA A 108 16.60 2.11 20.29
CA ALA A 108 17.16 1.13 21.22
C ALA A 108 16.11 0.45 22.11
N ASP A 109 14.96 1.09 22.31
CA ASP A 109 13.88 0.62 23.19
C ASP A 109 12.77 -0.12 22.42
N LEU A 110 12.89 -0.21 21.10
CA LEU A 110 11.91 -0.84 20.21
C LEU A 110 12.45 -2.16 19.68
N ASP A 111 11.74 -3.25 19.96
CA ASP A 111 11.97 -4.53 19.32
C ASP A 111 11.13 -4.69 18.03
N ALA A 112 11.42 -5.77 17.30
CA ALA A 112 10.74 -6.06 16.04
C ALA A 112 9.23 -6.33 16.23
N SER A 113 8.81 -6.85 17.39
CA SER A 113 7.41 -7.14 17.70
C SER A 113 6.62 -5.86 17.91
N GLN A 114 7.18 -4.91 18.65
CA GLN A 114 6.61 -3.59 18.87
C GLN A 114 6.50 -2.82 17.56
N LEU A 115 7.56 -2.81 16.73
CA LEU A 115 7.51 -2.18 15.41
C LEU A 115 6.44 -2.80 14.50
N ALA A 116 6.32 -4.14 14.50
CA ALA A 116 5.30 -4.83 13.72
C ALA A 116 3.88 -4.48 14.20
N ALA A 117 3.66 -4.39 15.51
CA ALA A 117 2.38 -3.99 16.08
C ALA A 117 2.00 -2.56 15.65
N LEU A 118 2.93 -1.61 15.73
CA LEU A 118 2.72 -0.23 15.31
C LEU A 118 2.47 -0.12 13.80
N ALA A 119 3.21 -0.88 12.99
CA ALA A 119 3.02 -0.89 11.54
C ALA A 119 1.63 -1.45 11.18
N SER A 120 1.19 -2.50 11.88
CA SER A 120 -0.15 -3.07 11.73
C SER A 120 -1.25 -2.07 12.11
N GLU A 121 -1.09 -1.36 13.23
CA GLU A 121 -2.01 -0.30 13.67
C GLU A 121 -2.08 0.85 12.66
N ALA A 122 -0.92 1.37 12.24
CA ALA A 122 -0.86 2.43 11.23
C ALA A 122 -1.53 1.99 9.92
N LYS A 123 -1.28 0.75 9.49
CA LYS A 123 -1.91 0.18 8.28
C LYS A 123 -3.42 0.04 8.45
N HIS A 124 -3.90 -0.35 9.64
CA HIS A 124 -5.33 -0.43 9.93
C HIS A 124 -6.00 0.94 9.79
N HIS A 125 -5.40 1.99 10.35
CA HIS A 125 -5.88 3.36 10.18
C HIS A 125 -5.85 3.83 8.72
N ALA A 126 -4.81 3.48 7.96
CA ALA A 126 -4.74 3.80 6.54
C ALA A 126 -5.87 3.11 5.74
N LYS A 127 -6.15 1.83 6.01
CA LYS A 127 -7.21 1.06 5.34
C LYS A 127 -8.62 1.58 5.63
N ALA A 128 -8.82 2.32 6.71
CA ALA A 128 -10.11 2.95 7.02
C ALA A 128 -10.43 4.15 6.11
N ILE A 129 -9.43 4.68 5.39
CA ILE A 129 -9.59 5.80 4.45
C ILE A 129 -9.79 5.22 3.04
N PRO A 130 -10.91 5.52 2.36
CA PRO A 130 -11.12 5.08 0.98
C PRO A 130 -10.08 5.64 0.01
N GLY A 131 -9.63 4.81 -0.93
CA GLY A 131 -8.67 5.21 -1.95
C GLY A 131 -7.22 5.17 -1.46
N TYR A 132 -6.35 5.89 -2.14
CA TYR A 132 -4.92 5.96 -1.81
C TYR A 132 -4.75 6.68 -0.48
N SER A 133 -4.09 6.04 0.48
CA SER A 133 -4.02 6.56 1.84
C SER A 133 -2.70 6.19 2.51
N PHE A 134 -2.28 7.03 3.45
CA PHE A 134 -1.27 6.65 4.42
C PHE A 134 -1.65 7.13 5.81
N HIS A 135 -1.12 6.46 6.83
CA HIS A 135 -1.25 6.90 8.21
C HIS A 135 0.11 6.79 8.91
N LEU A 136 0.47 7.84 9.65
CA LEU A 136 1.75 7.96 10.33
C LEU A 136 1.57 7.84 11.84
N ILE A 137 2.21 6.85 12.43
CA ILE A 137 2.40 6.73 13.87
C ILE A 137 3.84 7.15 14.20
N ASP A 138 3.96 8.05 15.17
CA ASP A 138 5.25 8.44 15.73
C ASP A 138 5.55 7.56 16.93
N ALA A 139 6.61 6.74 16.85
CA ALA A 139 6.97 5.80 17.91
C ALA A 139 7.35 6.51 19.23
N GLN A 140 7.66 7.82 19.18
CA GLN A 140 7.96 8.63 20.37
C GLN A 140 6.77 8.74 21.34
N LYS A 141 5.53 8.72 20.84
CA LYS A 141 4.33 9.02 21.65
C LYS A 141 3.89 7.89 22.58
N ILE A 142 4.60 6.77 22.60
CA ILE A 142 4.18 5.54 23.26
C ILE A 142 5.12 5.17 24.43
N SER A 143 6.31 5.76 24.49
CA SER A 143 7.25 5.61 25.63
C SER A 143 7.01 6.65 26.75
N ALA A 144 5.82 7.26 26.83
CA ALA A 144 5.45 8.27 27.82
C ALA A 144 4.32 7.78 28.73
#